data_AF-A0A1X7HUD9-F1
#
_entry.id   AF-A0A1X7HUD9-F1
#
_cell.length_a   1.000
_cell.length_b   1.000
_cell.length_c   1.000
_cell.angle_alpha   90.00
_cell.angle_beta   90.00
_cell.angle_gamma   90.00
#
_symmetry.space_group_name_H-M   'P 1'
#
loop_
_entity.id
_entity.type
_entity.pdbx_description
1 polymer ?
#
loop_
_entity_poly.entity_id
_entity_poly.type
_entity_poly.pdbx_seq_one_letter_code
_entity_poly.pdbx_strand_id
1 'polypeptide(L)'
;MLHNSRLRIAGIICACTILIMGSACGSPSQPSWESFDGAANVKSFPIPKEANKTEQTKGNSDLDYVRYSLPGLKESDSLPEPYLEVIESWGWKEKKEEQKGSSLVFEKGKSIVHLTVHDDFLIITVPAPLKKEAIQGLESKK
;
A
#
# COMPACT_ATOMS: atom_id res chain seq x y z
N MET A 1 -64.81 1.79 -32.18
CA MET A 1 -64.83 0.56 -33.00
C MET A 1 -64.01 0.80 -34.26
N LEU A 2 -63.00 -0.06 -34.47
CA LEU A 2 -62.20 -0.37 -35.68
C LEU A 2 -61.78 0.74 -36.66
N HIS A 3 -60.47 0.73 -36.96
CA HIS A 3 -59.78 0.68 -38.29
C HIS A 3 -58.49 1.52 -38.17
N ASN A 4 -57.26 1.12 -38.50
CA ASN A 4 -56.74 -0.10 -39.09
C ASN A 4 -55.21 -0.15 -38.91
N SER A 5 -54.69 -1.37 -38.78
CA SER A 5 -53.28 -1.69 -39.01
C SER A 5 -52.98 -1.60 -40.51
N ARG A 6 -51.96 -0.82 -40.91
CA ARG A 6 -51.23 -1.02 -42.17
C ARG A 6 -49.74 -0.74 -41.99
N LEU A 7 -49.07 -1.83 -41.62
CA LEU A 7 -47.70 -2.18 -41.94
C LEU A 7 -47.25 -1.58 -43.30
N ARG A 8 -46.22 -0.72 -43.27
CA ARG A 8 -45.32 -0.51 -44.41
C ARG A 8 -43.89 -0.67 -43.92
N ILE A 9 -43.39 -1.89 -44.10
CA ILE A 9 -41.97 -2.24 -44.01
C ILE A 9 -41.33 -1.82 -45.33
N ALA A 10 -40.50 -0.79 -45.28
CA ALA A 10 -39.49 -0.37 -46.25
C ALA A 10 -38.69 0.75 -45.56
N GLY A 11 -37.38 0.81 -45.48
CA GLY A 11 -36.27 0.03 -46.01
C GLY A 11 -35.02 0.71 -45.44
N ILE A 12 -34.11 -0.12 -44.94
CA ILE A 12 -32.72 0.12 -44.49
C ILE A 12 -32.10 1.46 -44.91
N ILE A 13 -31.66 2.30 -43.96
CA ILE A 13 -30.43 3.10 -44.05
C ILE A 13 -29.79 3.26 -42.65
N CYS A 14 -28.77 2.44 -42.41
CA CYS A 14 -27.43 2.86 -41.96
C CYS A 14 -27.32 4.13 -41.10
N ALA A 15 -27.17 3.98 -39.78
CA ALA A 15 -26.32 4.84 -38.97
C ALA A 15 -26.04 4.17 -37.62
N CYS A 16 -24.96 3.40 -37.58
CA CYS A 16 -24.25 3.06 -36.37
C CYS A 16 -23.82 4.35 -35.65
N THR A 17 -24.51 4.74 -34.58
CA THR A 17 -23.91 5.58 -33.54
C THR A 17 -24.33 5.06 -32.19
N ILE A 18 -23.75 3.90 -31.87
CA ILE A 18 -23.59 3.44 -30.49
C ILE A 18 -22.68 4.48 -29.83
N LEU A 19 -23.27 5.50 -29.20
CA LEU A 19 -22.57 6.36 -28.25
C LEU A 19 -22.39 5.58 -26.94
N ILE A 20 -21.49 4.60 -26.97
CA ILE A 20 -20.83 4.17 -25.74
C ILE A 20 -19.91 5.33 -25.38
N MET A 21 -20.42 6.24 -24.54
CA MET A 21 -19.56 7.09 -23.72
C MET A 21 -18.78 6.14 -22.83
N GLY A 22 -17.61 5.70 -23.33
CA GLY A 22 -16.62 5.03 -22.53
C GLY A 22 -16.31 5.94 -21.37
N SER A 23 -16.67 5.50 -20.16
CA SER A 23 -16.04 5.98 -18.95
C SER A 23 -14.56 5.67 -19.10
N ALA A 24 -13.77 6.62 -19.60
CA ALA A 24 -12.34 6.62 -19.40
C ALA A 24 -12.13 6.90 -17.91
N CYS A 25 -12.38 5.88 -17.08
CA CYS A 25 -11.82 5.81 -15.76
C CYS A 25 -10.32 5.65 -16.04
N GLY A 26 -9.59 6.76 -16.02
CA GLY A 26 -8.14 6.72 -16.03
C GLY A 26 -7.74 5.95 -14.79
N SER A 27 -7.44 4.66 -14.95
CA SER A 27 -6.85 3.87 -13.89
C SER A 27 -5.59 4.61 -13.47
N PRO A 28 -5.42 4.98 -12.18
CA PRO A 28 -4.13 5.46 -11.72
C PRO A 28 -3.14 4.38 -12.12
N SER A 29 -2.12 4.74 -12.88
CA SER A 29 -1.06 3.84 -13.32
C SER A 29 -0.49 3.16 -12.08
N GLN A 30 -0.95 1.94 -11.80
CA GLN A 30 -0.46 1.17 -10.67
C GLN A 30 1.05 1.05 -10.84
N PRO A 31 1.84 1.33 -9.80
CA PRO A 31 3.28 1.21 -9.94
C PRO A 31 3.64 -0.24 -10.23
N SER A 32 4.50 -0.44 -11.23
CA SER A 32 4.87 -1.74 -11.80
C SER A 32 5.87 -2.51 -10.94
N TRP A 33 5.73 -2.50 -9.62
CA TRP A 33 6.69 -3.13 -8.71
C TRP A 33 6.63 -4.65 -8.84
N GLU A 34 7.42 -5.21 -9.75
CA GLU A 34 7.40 -6.66 -10.05
C GLU A 34 8.44 -7.45 -9.24
N SER A 35 9.32 -6.76 -8.51
CA SER A 35 10.42 -7.38 -7.79
C SER A 35 10.70 -6.68 -6.48
N PHE A 36 11.02 -7.48 -5.46
CA PHE A 36 11.22 -7.02 -4.10
C PHE A 36 12.53 -7.56 -3.52
N ASP A 37 13.20 -6.72 -2.74
CA ASP A 37 14.35 -7.09 -1.91
C ASP A 37 14.03 -6.87 -0.43
N GLY A 38 14.82 -7.46 0.46
CA GLY A 38 14.67 -7.25 1.90
C GLY A 38 15.12 -5.84 2.31
N ALA A 39 14.38 -5.20 3.22
CA ALA A 39 14.78 -3.93 3.80
C ALA A 39 16.17 -4.04 4.48
N ALA A 40 16.98 -3.00 4.38
CA ALA A 40 18.33 -2.92 4.92
C ALA A 40 18.40 -3.12 6.45
N ASN A 41 17.39 -2.67 7.19
CA ASN A 41 17.24 -2.88 8.64
C ASN A 41 16.48 -4.17 8.99
N VAL A 42 15.56 -4.63 8.12
CA VAL A 42 14.79 -5.87 8.32
C VAL A 42 14.77 -6.67 7.02
N LYS A 43 15.75 -7.57 6.85
CA LYS A 43 15.90 -8.36 5.61
C LYS A 43 14.67 -9.19 5.27
N SER A 44 13.81 -9.48 6.23
CA SER A 44 12.57 -10.23 6.03
C SER A 44 11.38 -9.37 5.64
N PHE A 45 11.49 -8.03 5.59
CA PHE A 45 10.42 -7.13 5.15
C PHE A 45 10.66 -6.74 3.69
N PRO A 46 9.71 -6.98 2.77
CA PRO A 46 9.90 -6.71 1.35
C PRO A 46 9.83 -5.21 1.05
N ILE A 47 10.71 -4.76 0.16
CA ILE A 47 10.78 -3.39 -0.38
C ILE A 47 10.91 -3.49 -1.89
N PRO A 48 10.21 -2.65 -2.69
CA PRO A 48 10.36 -2.65 -4.14
C PRO A 48 11.82 -2.46 -4.54
N LYS A 49 12.33 -3.24 -5.51
CA LYS A 49 13.72 -3.12 -5.98
C LYS A 49 14.03 -1.75 -6.58
N GLU A 50 13.01 -1.09 -7.10
CA GLU A 50 13.09 0.27 -7.62
C GLU A 50 13.34 1.31 -6.51
N ALA A 51 13.10 0.95 -5.25
CA ALA A 51 13.29 1.83 -4.11
C ALA A 51 14.78 1.96 -3.80
N ASN A 52 15.31 3.17 -3.95
CA ASN A 52 16.71 3.45 -3.73
C ASN A 52 16.94 3.89 -2.28
N LYS A 53 17.79 3.17 -1.54
CA LYS A 53 18.15 3.55 -0.17
C LYS A 53 18.91 4.89 -0.19
N THR A 54 18.34 5.91 0.43
CA THR A 54 18.91 7.27 0.46
C THR A 54 19.53 7.62 1.81
N GLU A 55 18.92 7.18 2.91
CA GLU A 55 19.37 7.52 4.26
C GLU A 55 19.24 6.31 5.19
N GLN A 56 20.15 6.16 6.15
CA GLN A 56 20.08 5.17 7.21
C GLN A 56 20.68 5.74 8.49
N THR A 57 19.94 5.67 9.59
CA THR A 57 20.50 5.98 10.90
C THR A 57 21.31 4.79 11.39
N LYS A 58 22.64 4.91 11.40
CA LYS A 58 23.53 3.96 12.10
C LYS A 58 24.03 4.65 13.37
N GLY A 59 23.69 4.10 14.54
CA GLY A 59 24.42 4.43 15.78
C GLY A 59 23.61 4.85 17.01
N ASN A 60 22.29 5.09 16.90
CA ASN A 60 21.45 5.31 18.08
C ASN A 60 20.59 4.07 18.32
N SER A 61 20.90 3.33 19.39
CA SER A 61 20.35 2.01 19.75
C SER A 61 18.83 1.96 19.90
N ASP A 62 18.18 3.12 19.96
CA ASP A 62 16.76 3.25 20.26
C ASP A 62 15.86 3.27 19.01
N LEU A 63 16.42 3.53 17.82
CA LEU A 63 15.61 3.67 16.60
C LEU A 63 16.39 3.29 15.33
N ASP A 64 16.01 2.17 14.70
CA ASP A 64 16.59 1.72 13.41
C ASP A 64 15.69 2.17 12.26
N TYR A 65 16.16 3.19 11.53
CA TYR A 65 15.43 3.89 10.47
C TYR A 65 16.19 3.82 9.14
N VAL A 66 15.46 3.50 8.06
CA VAL A 66 15.97 3.55 6.69
C VAL A 66 14.97 4.22 5.77
N ARG A 67 15.45 5.19 4.98
CA ARG A 67 14.68 5.87 3.95
C ARG A 67 14.96 5.27 2.58
N TYR A 68 13.91 5.06 1.80
CA TYR A 68 13.99 4.65 0.40
C TYR A 68 13.26 5.66 -0.48
N SER A 69 13.96 6.25 -1.45
CA SER A 69 13.32 7.04 -2.50
C SER A 69 12.62 6.10 -3.47
N LEU A 70 11.35 6.40 -3.75
CA LEU A 70 10.49 5.64 -4.65
C LEU A 70 9.58 6.64 -5.38
N PRO A 71 10.05 7.19 -6.52
CA PRO A 71 9.32 8.20 -7.28
C PRO A 71 7.94 7.71 -7.70
N GLY A 72 6.94 8.59 -7.67
CA GLY A 72 5.56 8.26 -8.03
C GLY A 72 4.72 7.72 -6.86
N LEU A 73 5.31 7.59 -5.67
CA LEU A 73 4.58 7.35 -4.43
C LEU A 73 3.94 8.66 -3.94
N LYS A 74 2.71 8.61 -3.42
CA LYS A 74 2.02 9.75 -2.83
C LYS A 74 1.57 9.43 -1.42
N GLU A 75 1.76 10.36 -0.50
CA GLU A 75 1.34 10.20 0.91
C GLU A 75 -0.18 10.07 1.05
N SER A 76 -0.91 10.78 0.19
CA SER A 76 -2.37 10.78 0.17
C SER A 76 -2.99 9.55 -0.49
N ASP A 77 -2.18 8.76 -1.21
CA ASP A 77 -2.63 7.53 -1.84
C ASP A 77 -2.34 6.34 -0.93
N SER A 78 -3.31 5.44 -0.84
CA SER A 78 -3.08 4.13 -0.22
C SER A 78 -2.00 3.38 -0.98
N LEU A 79 -1.22 2.56 -0.26
CA LEU A 79 -0.29 1.66 -0.93
C LEU A 79 -1.04 0.76 -1.93
N PRO A 80 -0.43 0.47 -3.09
CA PRO A 80 -1.00 -0.45 -4.07
C PRO A 80 -1.31 -1.80 -3.43
N GLU A 81 -2.52 -2.31 -3.65
CA GLU A 81 -2.96 -3.63 -3.15
C GLU A 81 -1.97 -4.76 -3.48
N PRO A 82 -1.36 -4.84 -4.69
CA PRO A 82 -0.36 -5.87 -4.99
C PRO A 82 0.86 -5.84 -4.06
N TYR A 83 1.23 -4.67 -3.54
CA TYR A 83 2.35 -4.57 -2.60
C TYR A 83 1.97 -5.11 -1.21
N LEU A 84 0.74 -4.88 -0.77
CA LEU A 84 0.23 -5.42 0.49
C LEU A 84 0.17 -6.95 0.44
N GLU A 85 -0.25 -7.53 -0.69
CA GLU A 85 -0.23 -8.98 -0.90
C GLU A 85 1.19 -9.55 -0.84
N VAL A 86 2.18 -8.85 -1.39
CA VAL A 86 3.58 -9.27 -1.30
C VAL A 86 4.06 -9.25 0.16
N ILE A 87 3.75 -8.19 0.92
CA ILE A 87 4.07 -8.09 2.35
C ILE A 87 3.44 -9.27 3.11
N GLU A 88 2.18 -9.60 2.84
CA GLU A 88 1.48 -10.73 3.45
C GLU A 88 2.09 -12.09 3.06
N SER A 89 2.45 -12.28 1.78
CA SER A 89 3.10 -13.51 1.30
C SER A 89 4.48 -13.74 1.94
N TRP A 90 5.16 -12.65 2.36
CA TRP A 90 6.38 -12.71 3.16
C TRP A 90 6.12 -12.95 4.64
N GLY A 91 4.85 -13.10 5.05
CA GLY A 91 4.41 -13.49 6.39
C GLY A 91 4.22 -12.32 7.35
N TRP A 92 4.09 -11.09 6.84
CA TRP A 92 3.77 -9.91 7.65
C TRP A 92 2.28 -9.65 7.66
N LYS A 93 1.76 -9.29 8.83
CA LYS A 93 0.34 -8.95 8.99
C LYS A 93 0.20 -7.47 9.28
N GLU A 94 -0.67 -6.82 8.53
CA GLU A 94 -1.02 -5.42 8.76
C GLU A 94 -1.85 -5.26 10.04
N LYS A 95 -1.43 -4.36 10.93
CA LYS A 95 -2.15 -4.00 12.15
C LYS A 95 -2.96 -2.73 11.92
N LYS A 96 -4.12 -2.89 11.30
CA LYS A 96 -5.03 -1.78 10.94
C LYS A 96 -5.44 -0.91 12.15
N GLU A 97 -5.54 -1.50 13.33
CA GLU A 97 -5.89 -0.80 14.58
C GLU A 97 -4.80 0.15 15.09
N GLU A 98 -3.53 -0.07 14.70
CA GLU A 98 -2.38 0.74 15.13
C GLU A 98 -1.95 1.77 14.07
N GLN A 99 -2.66 1.85 12.95
CA GLN A 99 -2.36 2.78 11.86
C GLN A 99 -2.64 4.22 12.26
N LYS A 100 -1.72 5.12 11.89
CA LYS A 100 -1.86 6.55 12.12
C LYS A 100 -1.52 7.30 10.84
N GLY A 101 -2.54 7.76 10.12
CA GLY A 101 -2.37 8.49 8.87
C GLY A 101 -1.65 7.65 7.81
N SER A 102 -0.56 8.18 7.27
CA SER A 102 0.33 7.54 6.29
C SER A 102 1.31 6.53 6.88
N SER A 103 1.19 6.22 8.18
CA SER A 103 2.01 5.23 8.89
C SER A 103 1.25 3.93 9.10
N LEU A 104 1.76 2.88 8.46
CA LEU A 104 1.25 1.51 8.50
C LEU A 104 2.13 0.66 9.42
N VAL A 105 1.50 -0.16 10.25
CA VAL A 105 2.19 -1.05 11.18
C VAL A 105 2.03 -2.49 10.70
N PHE A 106 3.16 -3.20 10.62
CA PHE A 106 3.20 -4.61 10.23
C PHE A 106 3.87 -5.45 11.31
N GLU A 107 3.29 -6.62 11.61
CA GLU A 107 3.84 -7.57 12.57
C GLU A 107 4.25 -8.88 11.90
N LYS A 108 5.34 -9.47 12.38
CA LYS A 108 5.74 -10.84 12.06
C LYS A 108 6.35 -11.49 13.31
N GLY A 109 5.54 -12.26 14.02
CA GLY A 109 5.95 -12.90 15.28
C GLY A 109 6.22 -11.89 16.38
N LYS A 110 7.49 -11.62 16.70
CA LYS A 110 7.92 -10.61 17.69
C LYS A 110 8.49 -9.34 17.04
N SER A 111 8.59 -9.32 15.72
CA SER A 111 9.11 -8.19 14.95
C SER A 111 7.97 -7.27 14.55
N ILE A 112 8.18 -5.96 14.72
CA ILE A 112 7.26 -4.90 14.32
C ILE A 112 8.00 -4.00 13.35
N VAL A 113 7.35 -3.62 12.26
CA VAL A 113 7.85 -2.66 11.27
C VAL A 113 6.82 -1.56 11.10
N HIS A 114 7.27 -0.32 11.19
CA HIS A 114 6.48 0.86 10.82
C HIS A 114 6.92 1.31 9.43
N LEU A 115 5.98 1.27 8.50
CA LEU A 115 6.12 1.79 7.14
C LEU A 115 5.42 3.13 7.07
N THR A 116 6.17 4.21 6.91
CA THR A 116 5.60 5.55 6.70
C THR A 116 5.78 5.94 5.24
N VAL A 117 4.68 6.34 4.61
CA VAL A 117 4.62 6.74 3.21
C VAL A 117 4.67 8.26 3.12
N HIS A 118 5.51 8.78 2.24
CA HIS A 118 5.56 10.18 1.86
C HIS A 118 5.54 10.31 0.33
N ASP A 119 5.42 11.55 -0.15
CA ASP A 119 5.59 11.86 -1.56
C ASP A 119 7.01 11.51 -2.02
N ASP A 120 7.12 10.58 -2.98
CA ASP A 120 8.35 10.09 -3.63
C ASP A 120 9.34 9.33 -2.73
N PHE A 121 8.98 9.01 -1.49
CA PHE A 121 9.80 8.15 -0.61
C PHE A 121 8.99 7.46 0.47
N LEU A 122 9.54 6.36 0.97
CA LEU A 122 9.03 5.64 2.12
C LEU A 122 10.11 5.48 3.18
N ILE A 123 9.65 5.25 4.40
CA ILE A 123 10.48 5.09 5.58
C ILE A 123 10.15 3.76 6.23
N ILE A 124 11.18 2.97 6.52
CA ILE A 124 11.07 1.75 7.32
C ILE A 124 11.71 2.00 8.67
N THR A 125 10.88 1.97 9.72
CA THR A 125 11.33 2.11 11.11
C THR A 125 11.07 0.82 11.87
N VAL A 126 12.09 0.36 12.60
CA VAL A 126 11.96 -0.74 13.55
C VAL A 126 12.06 -0.14 14.95
N PRO A 127 10.99 -0.17 15.75
CA PRO A 127 11.09 0.23 17.14
C PRO A 127 12.04 -0.72 17.86
N ALA A 128 12.89 -0.19 18.74
CA ALA A 128 13.67 -1.03 19.64
C ALA A 128 12.72 -1.99 20.37
N PRO A 129 13.10 -3.27 20.57
CA PRO A 129 12.27 -4.20 21.30
C PRO A 129 11.96 -3.58 22.67
N LEU A 130 10.66 -3.40 22.97
CA LEU A 130 10.22 -2.96 24.28
C LEU A 130 10.87 -3.90 25.31
N LYS A 131 11.82 -3.37 26.08
CA LYS A 131 12.38 -4.09 27.23
C LYS A 131 11.18 -4.40 28.12
N LYS A 132 10.77 -5.66 28.16
CA LYS A 132 9.65 -6.16 29.01
C LYS A 132 9.84 -5.87 30.50
N GLU A 133 11.00 -5.35 30.90
CA GLU A 133 11.38 -5.04 32.27
C GLU A 133 10.67 -3.80 32.85
N ALA A 134 10.05 -2.94 32.03
CA ALA A 134 9.34 -1.76 32.56
C ALA A 134 7.92 -2.06 33.10
N ILE A 135 7.33 -3.22 32.76
CA ILE A 135 5.94 -3.54 33.13
C ILE A 135 5.87 -4.30 34.47
N GLN A 136 6.94 -5.00 34.88
CA GLN A 136 6.99 -5.65 36.20
C GLN A 136 7.18 -4.69 37.38
N GLY A 137 7.52 -3.42 37.13
CA GLY A 137 7.75 -2.42 38.17
C GLY A 137 6.48 -1.73 38.71
N LEU A 138 5.31 -1.92 38.08
CA LEU A 138 4.07 -1.23 38.49
C LEU A 138 3.15 -2.08 39.39
N GLU A 139 3.39 -3.38 39.53
CA GLU A 139 2.55 -4.30 40.31
C GLU A 139 3.11 -4.63 41.71
N SER A 140 3.82 -3.69 42.34
CA SER A 140 4.24 -3.83 43.74
C SER A 140 4.16 -2.51 44.51
N LYS A 141 2.92 -2.08 44.76
CA LYS A 141 2.57 -1.38 45.99
C LYS A 141 1.22 -1.91 46.47
N LYS A 142 1.29 -2.90 47.36
CA LYS A 142 0.23 -3.22 48.30
C LYS A 142 0.53 -2.51 49.62
#